data_AF-A0A5J5D2Z5-F1
#
_entry.id   AF-A0A5J5D2Z5-F1
#
_cell.length_a   1.000
_cell.length_b   1.000
_cell.length_c   1.000
_cell.angle_alpha   90.00
_cell.angle_beta   90.00
_cell.angle_gamma   90.00
#
_symmetry.space_group_name_H-M   'P 1'
#
loop_
_entity.id
_entity.type
_entity.pdbx_description
1 polymer ?
#
loop_
_entity_poly.entity_id
_entity_poly.type
_entity_poly.pdbx_seq_one_letter_code
_entity_poly.pdbx_strand_id
1 'polypeptide(L)'
;MLQDILQDLTDNEFTRFKWSLRNIRNPKTTIPWFKLNPADRLKTVDLMLSCDRQEAVNRTRESLGKIPRNDLVERLTATQAFDTAEH
;
A
#
# COMPACT_ATOMS: atom_id res chain seq x y z
N MET A 1 -3.08 -10.39 -1.05
CA MET A 1 -1.74 -9.77 -1.26
C MET A 1 -1.58 -8.45 -0.53
N LEU A 2 -2.17 -7.33 -0.97
CA LEU A 2 -1.99 -6.02 -0.28
C LEU A 2 -2.41 -6.07 1.20
N GLN A 3 -3.58 -6.65 1.49
CA GLN A 3 -4.05 -6.82 2.86
C GLN A 3 -3.06 -7.60 3.75
N ASP A 4 -2.47 -8.67 3.23
CA ASP A 4 -1.52 -9.53 3.94
C ASP A 4 -0.27 -8.73 4.35
N ILE A 5 0.26 -7.97 3.40
CA ILE A 5 1.39 -7.05 3.62
C ILE A 5 1.07 -5.99 4.67
N LEU A 6 -0.14 -5.41 4.63
CA LEU A 6 -0.57 -4.45 5.66
C LEU A 6 -0.80 -5.11 7.04
N GLN A 7 -1.15 -6.39 7.08
CA GLN A 7 -1.29 -7.16 8.33
C GLN A 7 0.06 -7.48 8.97
N ASP A 8 1.11 -7.67 8.17
CA ASP A 8 2.50 -7.81 8.63
C ASP A 8 3.08 -6.51 9.20
N LEU A 9 2.42 -5.36 9.02
CA LEU A 9 2.84 -4.10 9.63
C LEU A 9 2.35 -4.00 11.08
N THR A 10 3.26 -3.68 11.99
CA THR A 10 2.92 -3.23 13.34
C THR A 10 2.10 -1.94 13.29
N ASP A 11 1.37 -1.59 14.35
CA ASP A 11 0.51 -0.38 14.33
C ASP A 11 1.32 0.92 14.14
N ASN A 12 2.57 0.95 14.62
CA ASN A 12 3.48 2.07 14.40
C ASN A 12 3.90 2.16 12.91
N GLU A 13 4.27 1.04 12.31
CA GLU A 13 4.62 0.97 10.88
C GLU A 13 3.43 1.29 9.99
N PHE A 14 2.24 0.81 10.34
CA PHE A 14 1.01 1.10 9.63
C PHE A 14 0.64 2.59 9.72
N THR A 15 0.89 3.23 10.87
CA THR A 15 0.75 4.69 11.00
C THR A 15 1.72 5.41 10.06
N ARG A 16 3.00 5.03 10.04
CA ARG A 16 3.99 5.62 9.12
C ARG A 16 3.65 5.35 7.66
N PHE A 17 3.12 4.17 7.35
CA PHE A 17 2.62 3.81 6.03
C PHE A 17 1.51 4.77 5.59
N LYS A 18 0.49 5.02 6.44
CA LYS A 18 -0.58 6.00 6.16
C LYS A 18 -0.02 7.41 5.89
N TRP A 19 0.96 7.85 6.68
CA TRP A 19 1.64 9.13 6.46
C TRP A 19 2.39 9.18 5.13
N SER A 20 3.11 8.11 4.79
CA SER A 20 3.78 7.99 3.50
C SER A 20 2.77 8.07 2.36
N LEU A 21 1.68 7.30 2.44
CA LEU A 21 0.65 7.21 1.41
C LEU A 21 0.00 8.57 1.13
N ARG A 22 -0.20 9.38 2.17
CA ARG A 22 -0.66 10.78 2.02
C ARG A 22 0.36 11.64 1.27
N ASN A 23 1.66 11.43 1.53
CA ASN A 23 2.72 12.18 0.88
C ASN A 23 2.91 11.77 -0.59
N ILE A 24 2.47 10.57 -0.99
CA ILE A 24 2.40 10.15 -2.40
C ILE A 24 1.19 10.83 -3.07
N ARG A 25 1.31 12.14 -3.29
CA ARG A 25 0.33 12.91 -4.04
C ARG A 25 0.42 12.53 -5.51
N ASN A 26 -0.54 11.71 -5.95
CA ASN A 26 -0.80 11.52 -7.37
C ASN A 26 -2.06 12.35 -7.71
N PRO A 27 -2.00 13.30 -8.65
CA PRO A 27 -3.11 14.21 -8.97
C PRO A 27 -4.41 13.49 -9.34
N LYS A 28 -4.34 12.25 -9.80
CA LYS A 28 -5.51 11.45 -10.21
C LYS A 28 -6.18 10.68 -9.07
N THR A 29 -5.47 10.38 -7.98
CA THR A 29 -5.89 9.36 -6.99
C THR A 29 -5.62 9.80 -5.55
N THR A 30 -5.58 11.11 -5.28
CA THR A 30 -5.28 11.62 -3.93
C THR A 30 -6.36 11.16 -2.93
N ILE A 31 -5.97 10.29 -2.00
CA ILE A 31 -6.85 9.82 -0.93
C ILE A 31 -6.87 10.89 0.17
N PRO A 32 -8.05 11.41 0.57
CA PRO A 32 -8.11 12.43 1.60
C PRO A 32 -7.64 11.90 2.96
N TRP A 33 -6.85 12.71 3.69
CA TRP A 33 -6.30 12.33 5.00
C TRP A 33 -7.39 11.96 6.02
N PHE A 34 -8.52 12.67 6.02
CA PHE A 34 -9.63 12.38 6.94
C PHE A 34 -10.27 11.00 6.69
N LYS A 35 -10.14 10.44 5.47
CA LYS A 35 -10.55 9.05 5.19
C LYS A 35 -9.48 8.05 5.59
N LEU A 36 -8.21 8.40 5.38
CA LEU A 36 -7.07 7.52 5.64
C LEU A 36 -6.73 7.39 7.14
N ASN A 37 -6.85 8.47 7.91
CA ASN A 37 -6.49 8.49 9.33
C ASN A 37 -7.29 7.46 10.17
N PRO A 38 -8.63 7.43 10.10
CA PRO A 38 -9.44 6.42 10.79
C PRO A 38 -9.53 5.09 10.02
N ALA A 39 -8.86 4.95 8.88
CA ALA A 39 -8.92 3.70 8.11
C ALA A 39 -8.09 2.61 8.81
N ASP A 40 -8.74 1.46 8.95
CA ASP A 40 -8.11 0.19 9.29
C ASP A 40 -7.34 -0.35 8.09
N ARG A 41 -6.56 -1.42 8.30
CA ARG A 41 -5.76 -2.08 7.25
C ARG A 41 -6.61 -2.46 6.03
N LEU A 42 -7.78 -3.05 6.28
CA LEU A 42 -8.77 -3.42 5.25
C LEU A 42 -9.28 -2.20 4.48
N LYS A 43 -9.82 -1.20 5.20
CA LYS A 43 -10.32 0.04 4.58
C LYS A 43 -9.24 0.77 3.79
N THR A 44 -7.99 0.72 4.24
CA THR A 44 -6.86 1.31 3.52
C THR A 44 -6.63 0.62 2.19
N VAL A 45 -6.68 -0.72 2.16
CA VAL A 45 -6.59 -1.49 0.91
C VAL A 45 -7.76 -1.17 -0.01
N ASP A 46 -8.98 -1.11 0.49
CA ASP A 46 -10.16 -0.72 -0.30
C ASP A 46 -10.01 0.67 -0.90
N LEU A 47 -9.56 1.66 -0.11
CA LEU A 47 -9.31 3.01 -0.59
C LEU A 47 -8.24 3.04 -1.69
N MET A 48 -7.20 2.22 -1.58
CA MET A 48 -6.16 2.13 -2.61
C MET A 48 -6.65 1.44 -3.88
N LEU A 49 -7.41 0.36 -3.74
CA LEU A 49 -8.01 -0.38 -4.85
C LEU A 49 -9.16 0.37 -5.53
N SER A 50 -9.76 1.36 -4.86
CA SER A 50 -10.85 2.17 -5.41
C SER A 50 -10.45 3.01 -6.63
N CYS A 51 -9.15 3.25 -6.83
CA CYS A 51 -8.65 3.97 -7.99
C CYS A 51 -8.18 3.03 -9.09
N ASP A 52 -7.14 2.24 -8.81
CA ASP A 52 -6.59 1.27 -9.75
C ASP A 52 -5.71 0.26 -8.99
N ARG A 53 -5.74 -1.01 -9.41
CA ARG A 53 -4.99 -2.08 -8.74
C ARG A 53 -3.48 -1.89 -8.89
N GLN A 54 -3.00 -1.48 -10.06
CA GLN A 54 -1.59 -1.28 -10.31
C GLN A 54 -1.07 -0.06 -9.53
N GLU A 55 -1.86 1.00 -9.48
CA GLU A 55 -1.57 2.18 -8.66
C GLU A 55 -1.51 1.84 -7.16
N ALA A 56 -2.44 1.00 -6.67
CA ALA A 56 -2.42 0.52 -5.28
C ALA A 56 -1.12 -0.23 -4.95
N VAL A 57 -0.67 -1.11 -5.83
CA VAL A 57 0.61 -1.82 -5.67
C VAL A 57 1.78 -0.84 -5.65
N ASN A 58 1.84 0.09 -6.61
CA ASN A 58 2.94 1.04 -6.70
C ASN A 58 3.04 1.94 -5.45
N ARG A 59 1.89 2.42 -4.97
CA ARG A 59 1.80 3.21 -3.72
C ARG A 59 2.19 2.43 -2.49
N THR A 60 1.82 1.15 -2.44
CA THR A 60 2.25 0.24 -1.37
C THR A 60 3.76 0.08 -1.40
N ARG A 61 4.34 -0.23 -2.57
CA ARG A 61 5.78 -0.40 -2.77
C ARG A 61 6.56 0.83 -2.30
N GLU A 62 6.19 2.01 -2.77
CA GLU A 62 6.90 3.24 -2.42
C GLU A 62 6.73 3.59 -0.93
N SER A 63 5.55 3.32 -0.35
CA SER A 63 5.33 3.57 1.08
C SER A 63 6.12 2.62 1.98
N LEU A 64 6.22 1.35 1.60
CA LEU A 64 7.03 0.35 2.31
C LEU A 64 8.53 0.68 2.26
N GLY A 65 9.03 1.12 1.10
CA GLY A 65 10.42 1.57 0.94
C GLY A 65 10.77 2.79 1.81
N LYS A 66 9.78 3.60 2.18
CA LYS A 66 9.94 4.75 3.10
C LYS A 66 9.91 4.36 4.60
N ILE A 67 9.40 3.17 4.94
CA ILE A 67 9.28 2.69 6.34
C ILE A 67 10.26 1.55 6.67
N PRO A 68 11.46 1.59 6.08
CA PRO A 68 12.43 0.47 5.96
C PRO A 68 11.92 -0.97 5.80
N ARG A 69 10.68 -1.23 5.38
CA ARG A 69 10.13 -2.59 5.22
C ARG A 69 10.41 -3.12 3.81
N ASN A 70 11.68 -3.16 3.43
CA ASN A 70 12.12 -3.65 2.11
C ASN A 70 11.83 -5.15 1.94
N ASP A 71 11.79 -5.91 3.03
CA ASP A 71 11.39 -7.32 3.04
C ASP A 71 9.95 -7.50 2.50
N LEU A 72 9.04 -6.58 2.85
CA LEU A 72 7.67 -6.59 2.35
C LEU A 72 7.57 -6.10 0.90
N VAL A 73 8.49 -5.23 0.46
CA VAL A 73 8.61 -4.80 -0.96
C VAL A 73 9.00 -5.97 -1.85
N GLU A 74 9.95 -6.80 -1.40
CA GLU A 74 10.36 -8.00 -2.12
C GLU A 74 9.22 -9.00 -2.20
N ARG A 75 8.50 -9.27 -1.09
CA ARG A 75 7.30 -10.12 -1.10
C ARG A 75 6.21 -9.61 -2.05
N LEU A 76 5.97 -8.29 -2.05
CA LEU A 76 5.02 -7.66 -2.97
C LEU A 76 5.41 -7.92 -4.43
N THR A 77 6.69 -7.76 -4.74
CA THR A 77 7.21 -7.89 -6.12
C THR A 77 7.25 -9.34 -6.58
N ALA A 78 7.64 -10.26 -5.71
CA ALA A 78 7.61 -11.69 -5.98
C ALA A 78 6.18 -12.16 -6.29
N THR A 79 5.18 -11.74 -5.50
CA THR A 79 3.78 -12.12 -5.73
C THR A 79 3.24 -11.59 -7.06
N GLN A 80 3.62 -10.36 -7.45
CA GLN A 80 3.23 -9.78 -8.74
C GLN A 80 3.81 -10.53 -9.96
N ALA A 81 5.03 -11.07 -9.82
CA ALA A 81 5.70 -11.80 -10.88
C ALA A 81 5.01 -13.14 -11.17
N PHE A 82 4.41 -13.78 -10.15
CA PHE A 82 3.63 -15.00 -10.34
C PHE A 82 2.32 -14.77 -11.11
N ASP A 83 1.61 -13.66 -10.86
CA ASP A 83 0.40 -13.29 -11.62
C ASP A 83 0.69 -12.97 -13.11
N THR A 84 1.94 -12.62 -13.46
CA THR A 84 2.31 -12.23 -14.84
C THR A 84 2.84 -13.40 -15.67
N ALA A 85 3.12 -14.56 -15.05
CA ALA A 85 3.71 -15.73 -15.72
C ALA A 85 2.68 -16.68 -16.35
N GLU A 86 1.37 -16.40 -16.25
CA GLU A 86 0.29 -17.21 -16.85
C GLU A 86 -0.45 -16.50 -18.01
N HIS A 87 0.27 -15.83 -18.91
CA HIS A 87 -0.28 -15.39 -20.20
C HIS A 87 0.50 -15.92 -21.40
#